data_AF-A0A7C7AFD8-F1
#
_entry.id   AF-A0A7C7AFD8-F1
#
_cell.length_a   1.000
_cell.length_b   1.000
_cell.length_c   1.000
_cell.angle_alpha   90.00
_cell.angle_beta   90.00
_cell.angle_gamma   90.00
#
_symmetry.space_group_name_H-M   'P 1'
#
loop_
_entity.id
_entity.type
_entity.pdbx_description
1 polymer ?
#
loop_
_entity_poly.entity_id
_entity_poly.type
_entity_poly.pdbx_seq_one_letter_code
_entity_poly.pdbx_strand_id
1 'polypeptide(L)'
;DLIDEFRNSHLEEMRAIGKTLVKWKSEIKVSFIKIDGRRISNGPIESTNNKIKTIIKTSNGIRKFKRFRNRVLYSINKDIPIQNK
;
A
#
# COMPACT_ATOMS: atom_id res chain seq x y z
N ASP A 1 -28.39 -6.59 7.80
CA ASP A 1 -27.19 -6.33 6.98
C ASP A 1 -25.93 -6.73 7.74
N LEU A 2 -25.04 -7.49 7.10
CA LEU A 2 -23.81 -8.01 7.72
C LEU A 2 -22.91 -6.91 8.32
N ILE A 3 -22.88 -5.72 7.71
CA ILE A 3 -22.11 -4.58 8.22
C ILE A 3 -22.67 -4.09 9.56
N ASP A 4 -23.99 -4.10 9.73
CA ASP A 4 -24.63 -3.70 10.99
C ASP A 4 -24.43 -4.76 12.08
N GLU A 5 -24.41 -6.04 11.72
CA GLU A 5 -24.01 -7.13 12.64
C GLU A 5 -22.57 -6.93 13.13
N PHE A 6 -21.64 -6.59 12.24
CA PHE A 6 -20.27 -6.27 12.65
C PHE A 6 -20.19 -5.04 13.56
N ARG A 7 -20.95 -3.97 13.26
CA ARG A 7 -20.96 -2.74 14.08
C ARG A 7 -21.55 -2.92 15.46
N ASN A 8 -22.47 -3.87 15.63
CA ASN A 8 -23.14 -4.16 16.90
C ASN A 8 -22.56 -5.40 17.61
N SER A 9 -21.50 -6.00 17.08
CA SER A 9 -20.84 -7.14 17.70
C SER A 9 -20.28 -6.79 19.08
N HIS A 10 -20.27 -7.77 19.99
CA HIS A 10 -19.63 -7.66 21.29
C HIS A 10 -18.10 -7.55 21.20
N LEU A 11 -17.51 -8.01 20.09
CA LEU A 11 -16.07 -7.94 19.84
C LEU A 11 -15.68 -6.59 19.26
N GLU A 12 -14.65 -5.96 19.83
CA GLU A 12 -14.20 -4.64 19.39
C GLU A 12 -13.64 -4.66 17.97
N GLU A 13 -12.91 -5.71 17.62
CA GLU A 13 -12.31 -5.93 16.30
C GLU A 13 -13.40 -5.98 15.22
N MET A 14 -14.52 -6.65 15.51
CA MET A 14 -15.66 -6.73 14.60
C MET A 14 -16.32 -5.37 14.42
N ARG A 15 -16.47 -4.59 15.50
CA ARG A 15 -16.96 -3.21 15.39
C ARG A 15 -16.03 -2.34 14.57
N ALA A 16 -14.71 -2.50 14.73
CA ALA A 16 -13.70 -1.76 13.95
C ALA A 16 -13.76 -2.12 12.46
N ILE A 17 -13.95 -3.41 12.13
CA ILE A 17 -14.19 -3.87 10.76
C ILE A 17 -15.45 -3.20 10.18
N GLY A 18 -16.57 -3.27 10.90
CA GLY A 18 -17.83 -2.64 10.47
C GLY A 18 -17.70 -1.14 10.20
N LYS A 19 -17.02 -0.40 11.10
CA LYS A 19 -16.71 1.03 10.91
C LYS A 19 -15.88 1.27 9.65
N THR A 20 -14.88 0.43 9.40
CA THR A 20 -14.00 0.54 8.22
C THR A 20 -14.78 0.31 6.93
N LEU A 21 -15.63 -0.72 6.89
CA LEU A 21 -16.46 -1.04 5.73
C LEU A 21 -17.45 0.08 5.39
N VAL A 22 -18.06 0.72 6.41
CA VAL A 22 -18.92 1.89 6.19
C VAL A 22 -18.12 3.08 5.68
N LYS A 23 -16.99 3.39 6.34
CA LYS A 23 -16.16 4.57 6.02
C LYS A 23 -15.64 4.53 4.58
N TRP A 24 -15.25 3.36 4.09
CA TRP A 24 -14.60 3.18 2.78
C TRP A 24 -15.51 2.52 1.74
N LYS A 25 -16.83 2.52 1.96
CA LYS A 25 -17.80 1.81 1.10
C LYS A 25 -17.68 2.20 -0.38
N SER A 26 -17.48 3.49 -0.66
CA SER A 26 -17.29 4.02 -2.03
C SER A 26 -16.06 3.42 -2.70
N GLU A 27 -14.91 3.51 -2.04
CA GLU A 27 -13.60 3.11 -2.53
C GLU A 27 -13.54 1.59 -2.70
N ILE A 28 -14.11 0.84 -1.75
CA ILE A 28 -14.24 -0.61 -1.84
C ILE A 28 -15.04 -0.99 -3.08
N LYS A 29 -16.21 -0.36 -3.33
CA LYS A 29 -16.98 -0.62 -4.55
C LYS A 29 -16.17 -0.32 -5.81
N VAL A 30 -15.48 0.82 -5.86
CA VAL A 30 -14.65 1.23 -7.00
C VAL A 30 -13.48 0.26 -7.23
N SER A 31 -12.91 -0.34 -6.18
CA SER A 31 -11.80 -1.30 -6.29
C SER A 31 -12.14 -2.58 -7.06
N PHE A 32 -13.43 -2.87 -7.28
CA PHE A 32 -13.88 -4.01 -8.10
C PHE A 32 -13.99 -3.66 -9.59
N ILE A 33 -13.95 -2.38 -9.95
CA ILE A 33 -14.00 -1.94 -11.35
C ILE A 33 -12.71 -2.34 -12.06
N LYS A 34 -12.86 -2.85 -13.29
CA LYS A 34 -11.75 -3.14 -14.20
C LYS A 34 -11.54 -1.95 -15.12
N ILE A 35 -10.30 -1.51 -15.24
CA ILE A 35 -9.86 -0.51 -16.23
C ILE A 35 -8.99 -1.26 -17.23
N ASP A 36 -9.28 -1.13 -18.52
CA ASP A 36 -8.54 -1.79 -19.60
C ASP A 36 -8.36 -3.31 -19.41
N GLY A 37 -9.45 -3.98 -19.00
CA GLY A 37 -9.46 -5.42 -18.77
C GLY A 37 -8.80 -5.88 -17.46
N ARG A 38 -8.16 -4.98 -16.70
CA ARG A 38 -7.46 -5.29 -15.44
C ARG A 38 -8.14 -4.64 -14.24
N ARG A 39 -8.32 -5.41 -13.17
CA ARG A 39 -8.76 -4.85 -11.87
C ARG A 39 -7.61 -4.08 -11.23
N ILE A 40 -7.88 -2.88 -10.73
CA ILE A 40 -6.92 -2.15 -9.89
C ILE A 40 -6.68 -2.99 -8.63
N SER A 41 -5.44 -3.36 -8.39
CA SER A 41 -5.05 -4.13 -7.20
C SER A 41 -3.92 -3.44 -6.46
N ASN A 42 -3.77 -3.74 -5.16
CA ASN A 42 -2.66 -3.26 -4.35
C ASN A 42 -1.31 -3.93 -4.71
N GLY A 43 -1.32 -5.00 -5.52
CA GLY A 43 -0.13 -5.81 -5.82
C GLY A 43 1.08 -5.01 -6.33
N PRO A 44 0.94 -4.07 -7.28
CA PRO A 44 2.06 -3.23 -7.73
C PRO A 44 2.65 -2.35 -6.61
N ILE A 45 1.80 -1.78 -5.75
CA ILE A 45 2.25 -0.98 -4.60
C ILE A 45 2.92 -1.87 -3.56
N GLU A 46 2.35 -3.04 -3.25
CA GLU A 46 2.93 -4.01 -2.32
C GLU A 46 4.31 -4.50 -2.79
N SER A 47 4.46 -4.80 -4.08
CA SER A 47 5.75 -5.16 -4.69
C SER A 47 6.79 -4.04 -4.48
N THR A 48 6.40 -2.79 -4.70
CA THR A 48 7.27 -1.63 -4.49
C THR A 48 7.64 -1.47 -3.02
N ASN A 49 6.67 -1.58 -2.10
CA ASN A 49 6.93 -1.52 -0.66
C ASN A 49 7.87 -2.63 -0.19
N ASN A 50 7.76 -3.84 -0.74
CA ASN A 50 8.67 -4.93 -0.42
C ASN A 50 10.11 -4.62 -0.86
N LYS A 51 10.32 -4.05 -2.05
CA LYS A 51 11.65 -3.59 -2.50
C LYS A 51 12.24 -2.57 -1.52
N ILE A 52 11.43 -1.59 -1.08
CA ILE A 52 11.86 -0.56 -0.12
C ILE A 52 12.25 -1.20 1.23
N LYS A 53 11.43 -2.12 1.75
CA LYS A 53 11.73 -2.87 2.98
C LYS A 53 13.05 -3.63 2.86
N THR A 54 13.29 -4.28 1.73
CA THR A 54 14.56 -4.96 1.45
C THR A 54 15.74 -4.00 1.50
N ILE A 55 15.66 -2.82 0.88
CA ILE A 55 16.72 -1.79 0.92
C ILE A 55 17.03 -1.37 2.37
N ILE A 56 16.00 -1.17 3.20
CA ILE A 56 16.19 -0.80 4.61
C ILE A 56 16.87 -1.95 5.36
N LYS A 57 16.40 -3.19 5.16
CA LYS A 57 16.92 -4.39 5.83
C LYS A 57 18.37 -4.66 5.47
N THR A 58 18.73 -4.64 4.18
CA THR A 58 20.11 -4.88 3.72
C THR A 58 21.07 -3.77 4.14
N SER A 59 20.56 -2.60 4.50
CA SER A 59 21.37 -1.47 4.98
C SER A 59 21.59 -1.50 6.50
N ASN A 60 21.03 -2.47 7.23
CA ASN A 60 20.96 -2.48 8.70
C ASN A 60 20.32 -1.20 9.27
N GLY A 61 19.28 -0.70 8.57
CA GLY A 61 18.64 0.58 8.88
C GLY A 61 19.36 1.78 8.24
N ILE A 62 18.59 2.82 7.89
CA ILE A 62 19.13 4.05 7.29
C ILE A 62 18.66 5.24 8.12
N ARG A 63 19.60 5.91 8.80
CA ARG A 63 19.30 7.08 9.65
C ARG A 63 19.09 8.37 8.84
N LYS A 64 19.77 8.53 7.70
CA LYS A 64 19.70 9.75 6.87
C LYS A 64 18.67 9.59 5.76
N PHE A 65 17.57 10.35 5.81
CA PHE A 65 16.50 10.31 4.80
C PHE A 65 17.00 10.54 3.38
N LYS A 66 17.92 11.50 3.17
CA LYS A 66 18.52 11.77 1.85
C LYS A 66 19.18 10.52 1.24
N ARG A 67 19.87 9.71 2.06
CA ARG A 67 20.49 8.45 1.62
C ARG A 67 19.44 7.38 1.30
N PHE A 68 18.41 7.27 2.13
CA PHE A 68 17.28 6.36 1.89
C PHE A 68 16.58 6.69 0.56
N ARG A 69 16.18 7.95 0.37
CA ARG A 69 15.52 8.43 -0.85
C ARG A 69 16.35 8.12 -2.10
N ASN A 70 17.64 8.44 -2.10
CA ASN A 70 18.49 8.19 -3.26
C ASN A 70 18.61 6.69 -3.59
N ARG A 71 18.76 5.83 -2.58
CA ARG A 71 18.80 4.37 -2.77
C ARG A 71 17.49 3.81 -3.31
N VAL A 72 16.36 4.27 -2.78
CA VAL A 72 15.02 3.85 -3.22
C VAL A 72 14.78 4.26 -4.66
N LEU A 73 15.01 5.54 -5.01
CA LEU A 73 14.84 6.04 -6.37
C LEU A 73 15.73 5.29 -7.35
N TYR A 74 17.00 5.08 -7.01
CA TYR A 74 17.93 4.31 -7.84
C TYR A 74 17.50 2.86 -8.04
N SER A 75 17.03 2.20 -6.98
CA SER A 75 16.71 0.76 -7.03
C SER A 75 15.38 0.45 -7.73
N ILE A 76 14.44 1.39 -7.71
CA ILE A 76 13.13 1.26 -8.35
C ILE A 76 13.22 1.66 -9.83
N ASN A 77 13.95 2.74 -10.15
CA ASN A 77 14.05 3.29 -11.50
C ASN A 77 15.25 2.74 -12.28
N LYS A 78 15.32 1.41 -12.45
CA LYS A 78 16.46 0.77 -13.13
C LYS A 78 16.63 1.20 -14.60
N ASP A 79 15.54 1.65 -15.23
CA ASP A 79 15.49 1.97 -16.67
C ASP A 79 15.59 3.48 -16.97
N ILE A 80 15.88 4.31 -15.96
CA ILE A 80 16.02 5.76 -16.12
C ILE A 80 17.51 6.11 -15.97
N PRO A 81 18.20 6.54 -17.04
CA PRO A 81 19.60 6.97 -16.97
C PRO A 81 19.76 8.09 -15.93
N ILE A 82 20.82 8.02 -15.12
CA ILE A 82 21.18 9.11 -14.22
C ILE A 82 21.57 10.31 -15.08
N GLN A 83 20.71 11.32 -15.14
CA GLN A 83 21.08 12.62 -15.69
C GLN A 83 21.98 13.31 -14.69
N ASN A 84 23.29 13.32 -14.95
CA ASN A 84 24.20 14.25 -14.28
C ASN A 84 23.84 15.66 -14.75
N LYS A 85 23.24 16.45 -13.86
CA LYS A 85 23.21 17.91 -13.99
C LYS A 85 24.46 18.49 -13.33
#